data_AF-A0A915C9V9-F1
#
_entry.id   AF-A0A915C9V9-F1
#
_cell.length_a   1.000
_cell.length_b   1.000
_cell.length_c   1.000
_cell.angle_alpha   90.00
_cell.angle_beta   90.00
_cell.angle_gamma   90.00
#
_symmetry.space_group_name_H-M   'P 1'
#
loop_
_entity.id
_entity.type
_entity.pdbx_description
1 polymer ?
#
loop_
_entity_poly.entity_id
_entity_poly.type
_entity_poly.pdbx_seq_one_letter_code
_entity_poly.pdbx_strand_id
1 'polypeptide(L)'
;LPDQNCWTTSEEKQIEEESKKGKGGARRYKTPSPQLLRMRRQAANARERRRMNSLNDAFDQLRTVLPEMNSGRRLSKFETLQMAQQYIDCLAEILNKPRNKQI
;
A
#
# COMPACT_ATOMS: atom_id res chain seq x y z
N LEU A 1 -4.23 22.52 -1.59
CA LEU A 1 -4.22 21.04 -1.58
C LEU A 1 -3.18 20.59 -0.55
N PRO A 2 -3.57 19.93 0.55
CA PRO A 2 -2.59 19.39 1.47
C PRO A 2 -1.86 18.24 0.79
N ASP A 3 -0.54 18.30 0.85
CA ASP A 3 0.42 17.42 0.22
C ASP A 3 0.12 15.93 0.52
N GLN A 4 -0.31 15.18 -0.50
CA GLN A 4 -0.74 13.78 -0.37
C GLN A 4 0.41 12.81 -0.07
N ASN A 5 1.67 13.28 -0.06
CA ASN A 5 2.84 12.45 0.21
C ASN A 5 3.63 12.87 1.47
N CYS A 6 3.02 13.57 2.42
CA CYS A 6 3.67 13.91 3.68
C CYS A 6 3.79 12.66 4.59
N TRP A 7 4.92 11.95 4.48
CA TRP A 7 5.20 10.72 5.23
C TRP A 7 5.30 10.89 6.76
N THR A 8 5.22 12.12 7.29
CA THR A 8 5.28 12.40 8.73
C THR A 8 3.91 12.80 9.29
N THR A 9 3.26 11.93 10.07
CA THR A 9 2.17 12.36 10.95
C THR A 9 2.72 13.25 12.08
N SER A 10 1.90 14.15 12.63
CA SER A 10 2.30 15.02 13.75
C SER A 10 2.84 14.25 14.96
N GLU A 11 2.38 13.01 15.15
CA GLU A 11 2.89 12.06 16.16
C GLU A 11 4.34 11.61 15.88
N GLU A 12 4.74 11.49 14.60
CA GLU A 12 6.09 11.10 14.20
C GLU A 12 7.09 12.25 14.40
N LYS A 13 6.66 13.50 14.19
CA LYS A 13 7.46 14.69 14.51
C LYS A 13 7.75 14.80 16.01
N GLN A 14 6.78 14.50 16.87
CA GLN A 14 6.95 14.53 18.33
C GLN A 14 7.95 13.47 18.83
N ILE A 15 7.92 12.25 18.28
CA ILE A 15 8.87 11.18 18.63
C ILE A 15 10.31 11.57 18.22
N GLU A 16 10.47 12.23 17.08
CA GLU A 16 11.78 12.67 16.59
C GLU A 16 12.34 13.87 17.38
N GLU A 17 11.48 14.79 17.82
CA GLU A 17 11.84 15.91 18.70
C GLU A 17 12.29 15.46 20.09
N GLU A 18 11.57 14.52 20.71
CA GLU A 18 11.93 13.99 22.04
C GLU A 18 13.27 13.25 22.00
N SER A 19 13.60 12.59 20.88
CA SER A 19 14.90 11.96 20.67
C SER A 19 16.05 12.95 20.49
N LYS A 20 15.79 14.24 20.20
CA LYS A 20 16.81 15.27 19.91
C LYS A 20 17.17 16.15 21.12
N LYS A 21 16.35 16.18 22.18
CA LYS A 21 16.58 17.02 23.39
C LYS A 21 17.71 16.56 24.33
N GLY A 22 18.33 15.41 24.09
CA GLY A 22 19.46 14.89 24.88
C GLY A 22 20.82 15.01 24.19
N LYS A 23 21.24 16.22 23.78
CA LYS A 23 22.59 16.45 23.22
C LYS A 23 23.45 17.23 24.21
N GLY A 24 24.08 16.51 25.14
CA GLY A 24 25.11 17.02 26.02
C GLY A 24 25.79 15.87 26.77
N GLY A 25 26.90 15.38 26.25
CA GLY A 25 27.80 14.45 26.96
C GLY A 25 27.78 12.99 26.51
N ALA A 26 28.97 12.50 26.13
CA ALA A 26 29.43 11.11 25.98
C ALA A 26 28.41 10.05 25.51
N ARG A 27 28.70 9.46 24.33
CA ARG A 27 28.03 8.28 23.75
C ARG A 27 28.17 7.05 24.66
N ARG A 28 27.38 6.98 25.73
CA ARG A 28 27.04 5.72 26.39
C ARG A 28 25.86 5.17 25.60
N TYR A 29 25.97 3.95 25.07
CA TYR A 29 24.82 3.20 24.52
C TYR A 29 23.81 3.00 25.66
N LYS A 30 23.01 4.03 25.96
CA LYS A 30 21.89 3.92 26.89
C LYS A 30 20.77 3.29 26.08
N THR A 31 20.33 2.12 26.53
CA THR A 31 19.14 1.49 25.99
C THR A 31 17.97 2.47 26.08
N PRO A 32 17.22 2.69 24.98
CA PRO A 32 16.10 3.62 24.98
C PRO A 32 15.05 3.20 25.99
N SER A 33 14.34 4.18 26.57
CA SER A 33 13.29 3.89 27.56
C SER A 33 12.21 2.98 26.97
N PRO A 34 11.58 2.11 27.78
CA PRO A 34 10.49 1.25 27.30
C PRO A 34 9.35 2.03 26.63
N GLN A 35 9.07 3.26 27.11
CA GLN A 35 8.09 4.17 26.52
C GLN A 35 8.48 4.62 25.12
N LEU A 36 9.72 5.08 24.92
CA LEU A 36 10.23 5.50 23.61
C LEU A 36 10.22 4.32 22.61
N LEU A 37 10.61 3.13 23.05
CA LEU A 37 10.53 1.92 22.23
C LEU A 37 9.09 1.59 21.80
N ARG A 38 8.13 1.70 22.72
CA ARG A 38 6.71 1.50 22.41
C ARG A 38 6.20 2.53 21.40
N MET A 39 6.54 3.80 21.56
CA MET A 39 6.14 4.86 20.61
C MET A 39 6.74 4.61 19.22
N ARG A 40 8.03 4.28 19.14
CA ARG A 40 8.69 3.93 17.86
C ARG A 40 8.01 2.76 17.16
N ARG A 41 7.64 1.71 17.91
CA ARG A 41 6.90 0.57 17.38
C ARG A 41 5.51 0.97 16.87
N GLN A 42 4.79 1.81 17.61
CA GLN A 42 3.47 2.31 17.18
C GLN A 42 3.57 3.11 15.88
N ALA A 43 4.56 4.00 15.76
CA ALA A 43 4.81 4.76 14.54
C ALA A 43 5.15 3.84 13.35
N ALA A 44 6.02 2.84 13.56
CA ALA A 44 6.34 1.85 12.53
C ALA A 44 5.10 1.07 12.06
N ASN A 45 4.26 0.62 12.99
CA ASN A 45 3.01 -0.08 12.67
C ASN A 45 2.03 0.84 11.90
N ALA A 46 1.96 2.13 12.24
CA ALA A 46 1.12 3.08 11.53
C ALA A 46 1.58 3.31 10.08
N ARG A 47 2.89 3.36 9.84
CA ARG A 47 3.45 3.45 8.49
C ARG A 47 3.14 2.21 7.66
N GLU A 48 3.30 1.02 8.23
CA GLU A 48 2.99 -0.21 7.50
C GLU A 48 1.50 -0.33 7.17
N ARG A 49 0.61 0.10 8.08
CA ARG A 49 -0.83 0.20 7.77
C ARG A 49 -1.10 1.12 6.58
N ARG A 50 -0.48 2.32 6.56
CA ARG A 50 -0.62 3.25 5.42
C ARG A 50 -0.14 2.64 4.11
N ARG A 51 1.03 2.01 4.12
CA ARG A 51 1.60 1.30 2.97
C ARG A 51 0.64 0.20 2.48
N MET A 52 0.11 -0.62 3.39
CA MET A 52 -0.82 -1.70 3.05
C MET A 52 -2.16 -1.18 2.53
N ASN A 53 -2.66 -0.05 3.06
CA ASN A 53 -3.88 0.59 2.55
C ASN A 53 -3.71 1.02 1.09
N SER A 54 -2.62 1.70 0.75
CA SER A 54 -2.32 2.09 -0.64
C SER A 54 -2.25 0.88 -1.57
N LEU A 55 -1.66 -0.24 -1.12
CA LEU A 55 -1.67 -1.49 -1.88
C LEU A 55 -3.08 -2.04 -2.08
N ASN A 56 -3.91 -2.04 -1.03
CA ASN A 56 -5.28 -2.52 -1.11
C ASN A 56 -6.14 -1.65 -2.03
N ASP A 57 -5.93 -0.33 -2.03
CA ASP A 57 -6.59 0.61 -2.94
C ASP A 57 -6.27 0.30 -4.40
N ALA A 58 -5.00 -0.01 -4.71
CA ALA A 58 -4.60 -0.44 -6.06
C ALA A 58 -5.26 -1.77 -6.47
N PHE A 59 -5.40 -2.72 -5.53
CA PHE A 59 -6.14 -3.95 -5.76
C PHE A 59 -7.63 -3.69 -6.03
N ASP A 60 -8.23 -2.71 -5.37
CA ASP A 60 -9.63 -2.34 -5.60
C ASP A 60 -9.82 -1.67 -6.95
N GLN A 61 -8.92 -0.77 -7.35
CA GLN A 61 -8.92 -0.20 -8.70
C GLN A 61 -8.82 -1.29 -9.76
N LEU A 62 -7.93 -2.27 -9.59
CA LEU A 62 -7.83 -3.40 -10.51
C LEU A 62 -9.16 -4.17 -10.61
N ARG A 63 -9.86 -4.41 -9.49
CA ARG A 63 -11.16 -5.10 -9.53
C ARG A 63 -12.21 -4.37 -10.35
N THR A 64 -12.18 -3.04 -10.41
CA THR A 64 -13.18 -2.25 -11.17
C THR A 64 -13.09 -2.42 -12.68
N VAL A 65 -11.94 -2.88 -13.20
CA VAL A 65 -11.72 -3.07 -14.64
C VAL A 65 -11.77 -4.53 -15.06
N LEU A 66 -11.89 -5.46 -14.11
CA LEU A 66 -12.05 -6.88 -14.42
C LEU A 66 -13.49 -7.19 -14.80
N PRO A 67 -13.73 -8.10 -15.76
CA PRO A 67 -15.07 -8.53 -16.10
C PRO A 67 -15.74 -9.17 -14.88
N GLU A 68 -16.85 -8.59 -14.42
CA GLU A 68 -17.59 -9.08 -13.26
C GLU A 68 -18.25 -10.44 -13.58
N MET A 69 -17.65 -11.54 -13.14
CA MET A 69 -18.20 -12.87 -13.37
C MET A 69 -19.28 -13.28 -12.32
N ASN A 70 -19.46 -12.53 -11.23
CA ASN A 70 -20.29 -13.01 -10.11
C ASN A 70 -20.81 -11.88 -9.18
N SER A 71 -22.07 -11.50 -9.39
CA SER A 71 -23.07 -11.26 -8.34
C SER A 71 -22.73 -10.30 -7.18
N GLY A 72 -21.86 -9.30 -7.39
CA GLY A 72 -21.52 -8.30 -6.37
C GLY A 72 -20.56 -8.78 -5.27
N ARG A 73 -19.94 -9.96 -5.43
CA ARG A 73 -18.93 -10.46 -4.48
C ARG A 73 -17.54 -9.88 -4.82
N ARG A 74 -16.85 -9.35 -3.80
CA ARG A 74 -15.46 -8.91 -3.92
C ARG A 74 -14.49 -10.10 -4.04
N LEU A 75 -13.70 -10.13 -5.12
CA LEU A 75 -12.68 -11.16 -5.37
C LEU A 75 -11.53 -11.09 -4.35
N SER A 76 -11.00 -12.24 -3.93
CA SER A 76 -9.78 -12.33 -3.13
C SER A 76 -8.55 -11.82 -3.90
N LYS A 77 -7.42 -11.60 -3.22
CA LYS A 77 -6.17 -11.14 -3.87
C LYS A 77 -5.69 -12.11 -4.94
N PHE A 78 -5.72 -13.42 -4.66
CA PHE A 78 -5.32 -14.44 -5.62
C PHE A 78 -6.25 -14.47 -6.84
N GLU A 79 -7.57 -14.54 -6.62
CA GLU A 79 -8.56 -14.52 -7.70
C GLU A 79 -8.43 -13.25 -8.56
N THR A 80 -8.18 -12.09 -7.95
CA THR A 80 -7.99 -10.82 -8.66
C THR A 80 -6.79 -10.87 -9.61
N LEU A 81 -5.65 -11.44 -9.16
CA LEU A 81 -4.46 -11.57 -10.01
C LEU A 81 -4.66 -12.59 -11.13
N GLN A 82 -5.29 -13.73 -10.81
CA GLN A 82 -5.56 -14.78 -11.79
C GLN A 82 -6.50 -14.29 -12.90
N MET A 83 -7.60 -13.62 -12.53
CA MET A 83 -8.52 -13.04 -13.51
C MET A 83 -7.87 -11.93 -14.34
N ALA A 84 -7.02 -11.09 -13.74
CA ALA A 84 -6.31 -10.05 -14.48
C ALA A 84 -5.42 -10.64 -15.58
N GLN A 85 -4.67 -11.70 -15.27
CA GLN A 85 -3.85 -12.40 -16.26
C GLN A 85 -4.73 -12.96 -17.40
N GLN A 86 -5.77 -13.73 -17.06
CA GLN A 86 -6.68 -14.31 -18.04
C GLN A 86 -7.35 -13.25 -18.92
N TYR A 87 -7.74 -12.11 -18.32
CA TYR A 87 -8.41 -11.05 -19.05
C TYR A 87 -7.48 -10.36 -20.05
N ILE A 88 -6.22 -10.10 -19.68
CA ILE A 88 -5.20 -9.58 -20.60
C ILE A 88 -5.02 -10.55 -21.78
N ASP A 89 -4.88 -11.85 -21.51
CA ASP A 89 -4.69 -12.88 -22.55
C ASP A 89 -5.91 -12.92 -23.50
N CYS A 90 -7.13 -12.94 -22.98
CA CYS A 90 -8.34 -12.92 -23.79
C CYS A 90 -8.46 -11.67 -24.67
N LEU A 91 -8.16 -10.48 -24.11
CA LEU A 91 -8.17 -9.24 -24.89
C LEU A 91 -7.11 -9.28 -26.00
N ALA A 92 -5.93 -9.81 -25.73
CA ALA A 92 -4.87 -9.97 -26.72
C ALA A 92 -5.30 -10.92 -27.85
N GLU A 93 -5.93 -12.05 -27.54
CA GLU A 93 -6.49 -12.97 -28.53
C GLU A 93 -7.55 -12.31 -29.41
N ILE A 94 -8.47 -11.54 -28.82
CA ILE A 94 -9.53 -10.83 -29.55
C ILE A 94 -8.91 -9.81 -30.53
N LEU A 95 -7.89 -9.07 -30.10
CA LEU A 95 -7.21 -8.09 -30.94
C LEU A 95 -6.38 -8.72 -32.07
N ASN A 96 -5.81 -9.90 -31.84
CA ASN A 96 -5.01 -10.63 -32.82
C ASN A 96 -5.85 -11.49 -33.78
N LYS A 97 -7.14 -11.69 -33.48
CA LYS A 97 -8.04 -12.41 -34.37
C LYS A 97 -8.23 -11.60 -35.66
N PRO A 98 -7.91 -12.16 -36.85
CA PRO A 98 -8.11 -11.45 -38.10
C PRO A 98 -9.59 -11.09 -38.21
N ARG A 99 -9.88 -9.80 -38.47
CA ARG A 99 -11.21 -9.36 -38.86
C ARG A 99 -11.54 -10.09 -40.15
N ASN A 100 -12.32 -11.16 -40.06
CA ASN A 100 -12.93 -11.78 -41.24
C ASN A 100 -13.69 -10.67 -41.96
N LYS A 101 -13.10 -10.16 -43.04
CA LYS A 101 -13.81 -9.32 -44.00
C LYS A 101 -14.87 -10.26 -44.58
N GLN A 102 -16.09 -10.16 -44.07
CA GLN A 102 -17.23 -10.71 -44.79
C GLN A 102 -17.29 -9.94 -46.11
N ILE A 103 -16.93 -10.64 -47.18
CA ILE A 103 -17.20 -10.28 -48.57
C ILE A 103 -18.37 -11.16 -48.99
#